data_AF-A0A963N8T2-F1
#
_entry.id   AF-A0A963N8T2-F1
#
_cell.length_a   1.000
_cell.length_b   1.000
_cell.length_c   1.000
_cell.angle_alpha   90.00
_cell.angle_beta   90.00
_cell.angle_gamma   90.00
#
_symmetry.space_group_name_H-M   'P 1'
#
loop_
_entity.id
_entity.type
_entity.pdbx_description
1 polymer ?
#
loop_
_entity_poly.entity_id
_entity_poly.type
_entity_poly.pdbx_seq_one_letter_code
_entity_poly.pdbx_strand_id
1 'polypeptide(L)'
;ADAMIDALNSGKYRTLRCNFANGDMVGHTGSFRAATMAIEAVDLQLARILPVIDALGGVALITADHGNADEMYEIDKKTRQPAKNADGSFKAKT
;
A
#
# COMPACT_ATOMS: atom_id res chain seq x y z
N ALA A 1 7.89 -9.98 1.43
CA ALA A 1 8.73 -9.72 2.61
C ALA A 1 9.87 -10.74 2.73
N ASP A 2 9.62 -12.02 2.49
CA ASP A 2 10.59 -13.12 2.69
C ASP A 2 11.97 -12.85 2.08
N ALA A 3 12.04 -12.58 0.78
CA ALA A 3 13.31 -12.26 0.11
C ALA A 3 14.03 -11.03 0.68
N MET A 4 13.29 -10.04 1.19
CA MET A 4 13.86 -8.86 1.85
C MET A 4 14.44 -9.23 3.22
N ILE A 5 13.73 -10.05 3.99
CA ILE A 5 14.19 -10.55 5.30
C ILE A 5 15.43 -11.42 5.12
N ASP A 6 15.44 -12.31 4.12
CA ASP A 6 16.62 -13.13 3.79
C ASP A 6 17.82 -12.27 3.41
N ALA A 7 17.60 -11.23 2.59
CA ALA A 7 18.66 -10.29 2.20
C ALA A 7 19.17 -9.45 3.38
N LEU A 8 18.30 -9.04 4.30
CA LEU A 8 18.67 -8.35 5.54
C LEU A 8 19.54 -9.26 6.42
N ASN A 9 19.07 -10.48 6.70
CA ASN A 9 19.76 -11.45 7.54
C ASN A 9 21.09 -11.93 6.93
N SER A 10 21.25 -11.85 5.60
CA SER A 10 22.50 -12.25 4.98
C SER A 10 23.67 -11.30 5.27
N GLY A 11 23.40 -10.05 5.70
CA GLY A 11 24.43 -9.05 5.96
C GLY A 11 25.28 -8.65 4.75
N LYS A 12 24.87 -9.03 3.53
CA LYS A 12 25.66 -8.84 2.29
C LYS A 12 25.51 -7.45 1.68
N TYR A 13 24.46 -6.72 2.08
CA TYR A 13 24.04 -5.49 1.43
C TYR A 13 24.05 -4.33 2.42
N ARG A 14 24.68 -3.22 2.02
CA ARG A 14 24.67 -1.98 2.81
C ARG A 14 23.35 -1.22 2.72
N THR A 15 22.65 -1.41 1.60
CA THR A 15 21.37 -0.76 1.27
C THR A 15 20.53 -1.77 0.50
N LEU A 16 19.25 -1.85 0.84
CA LEU A 16 18.24 -2.68 0.19
C LEU A 16 17.03 -1.81 -0.14
N ARG A 17 16.34 -2.13 -1.23
CA ARG A 17 15.13 -1.43 -1.68
C ARG A 17 14.10 -2.44 -2.14
N CYS A 18 12.85 -2.27 -1.72
CA CYS A 18 11.72 -3.06 -2.18
C CYS A 18 10.56 -2.13 -2.56
N ASN A 19 9.68 -2.61 -3.44
CA ASN A 19 8.43 -1.97 -3.80
C ASN A 19 7.28 -2.93 -3.44
N PHE A 20 6.24 -2.41 -2.80
CA PHE A 20 4.99 -3.13 -2.57
C PHE A 20 3.93 -2.61 -3.54
N ALA A 21 3.67 -3.37 -4.61
CA ALA A 21 2.79 -2.96 -5.69
C ALA A 21 1.29 -3.00 -5.33
N ASN A 22 0.93 -3.60 -4.18
CA ASN A 22 -0.45 -3.91 -3.80
C ASN A 22 -1.38 -2.70 -3.85
N GLY A 23 -0.99 -1.57 -3.26
CA GLY A 23 -1.85 -0.39 -3.16
C GLY A 23 -2.23 0.18 -4.54
N ASP A 24 -1.27 0.25 -5.45
CA ASP A 24 -1.49 0.78 -6.80
C ASP A 24 -2.22 -0.23 -7.71
N MET A 25 -1.68 -1.43 -7.83
CA MET A 25 -2.21 -2.44 -8.74
C MET A 25 -3.64 -2.87 -8.39
N VAL A 26 -3.96 -2.92 -7.10
CA VAL A 26 -5.32 -3.26 -6.65
C VAL A 26 -6.21 -2.01 -6.60
N GLY A 27 -5.65 -0.82 -6.34
CA GLY A 27 -6.36 0.45 -6.44
C GLY A 27 -6.98 0.66 -7.83
N HIS A 28 -6.23 0.37 -8.89
CA HIS A 28 -6.71 0.43 -10.28
C HIS A 28 -7.86 -0.52 -10.63
N THR A 29 -8.22 -1.47 -9.75
CA THR A 29 -9.43 -2.29 -9.93
C THR A 29 -10.71 -1.54 -9.61
N GLY A 30 -10.63 -0.41 -8.89
CA GLY A 30 -11.78 0.35 -8.40
C GLY A 30 -12.57 -0.36 -7.30
N SER A 31 -12.11 -1.53 -6.84
CA SER A 31 -12.77 -2.28 -5.77
C SER A 31 -12.25 -1.82 -4.41
N PHE A 32 -13.04 -1.00 -3.71
CA PHE A 32 -12.69 -0.49 -2.38
C PHE A 32 -12.29 -1.62 -1.42
N ARG A 33 -13.08 -2.70 -1.34
CA ARG A 33 -12.76 -3.82 -0.45
C ARG A 33 -11.46 -4.51 -0.81
N ALA A 34 -11.18 -4.69 -2.11
CA ALA A 34 -9.93 -5.31 -2.54
C ALA A 34 -8.74 -4.39 -2.22
N ALA A 35 -8.87 -3.09 -2.46
CA ALA A 35 -7.84 -2.11 -2.13
C ALA A 35 -7.56 -2.04 -0.63
N THR A 36 -8.60 -2.10 0.22
CA THR A 36 -8.43 -2.20 1.69
C THR A 36 -7.60 -3.42 2.06
N MET A 37 -7.99 -4.60 1.58
CA MET A 37 -7.24 -5.85 1.84
C MET A 37 -5.81 -5.80 1.30
N ALA A 38 -5.59 -5.11 0.17
CA ALA A 38 -4.28 -4.94 -0.42
C ALA A 38 -3.36 -4.10 0.47
N ILE A 39 -3.86 -3.01 1.05
CA ILE A 39 -3.11 -2.17 2.00
C ILE A 39 -2.88 -2.90 3.32
N GLU A 40 -3.88 -3.60 3.85
CA GLU A 40 -3.71 -4.45 5.05
C GLU A 40 -2.62 -5.51 4.85
N ALA A 41 -2.53 -6.10 3.66
CA ALA A 41 -1.48 -7.06 3.35
C ALA A 41 -0.08 -6.41 3.36
N VAL A 42 0.06 -5.16 2.88
CA VAL A 42 1.32 -4.40 2.96
C VAL A 42 1.69 -4.10 4.40
N ASP A 43 0.74 -3.66 5.22
CA ASP A 43 0.95 -3.41 6.65
C ASP A 43 1.46 -4.66 7.37
N LEU A 44 0.83 -5.82 7.13
CA LEU A 44 1.31 -7.10 7.65
C LEU A 44 2.74 -7.43 7.19
N GLN A 45 3.12 -7.08 5.96
CA GLN A 45 4.50 -7.31 5.50
C GLN A 45 5.50 -6.34 6.14
N LEU A 46 5.11 -5.10 6.38
CA LEU A 46 5.94 -4.13 7.12
C LEU A 46 6.15 -4.57 8.56
N ALA A 47 5.09 -5.06 9.23
CA ALA A 47 5.17 -5.61 10.58
C ALA A 47 6.16 -6.79 10.70
N ARG A 48 6.41 -7.53 9.61
CA ARG A 48 7.42 -8.60 9.55
C ARG A 48 8.84 -8.08 9.31
N ILE A 49 9.00 -7.00 8.54
CA ILE A 49 10.31 -6.49 8.13
C ILE A 49 10.92 -5.58 9.21
N LEU A 50 10.12 -4.70 9.82
CA LEU A 50 10.62 -3.67 10.74
C LEU A 50 11.35 -4.25 11.97
N PRO A 51 10.85 -5.30 12.65
CA PRO A 51 11.59 -5.89 13.78
C PRO A 51 12.95 -6.47 13.39
N VAL A 52 13.10 -6.97 12.16
CA VAL A 52 14.38 -7.48 11.65
C VAL A 52 15.36 -6.33 11.43
N ILE A 53 14.89 -5.20 10.89
CA ILE A 53 15.72 -4.00 10.72
C ILE A 53 16.18 -3.47 12.09
N ASP A 54 15.27 -3.39 13.06
CA ASP A 54 15.59 -2.94 14.42
C ASP A 54 16.61 -3.87 15.10
N ALA A 55 16.43 -5.19 15.00
CA ALA A 55 17.35 -6.17 15.56
C ALA A 55 18.77 -6.10 14.96
N LEU A 56 18.88 -5.67 13.69
CA LEU A 56 20.15 -5.45 13.00
C LEU A 56 20.74 -4.05 13.24
N GLY A 57 20.08 -3.20 14.03
CA GLY A 57 20.50 -1.81 14.27
C GLY A 57 20.44 -0.94 13.00
N GLY A 58 19.56 -1.28 12.06
CA GLY A 58 19.37 -0.57 10.81
C GLY A 58 18.41 0.62 10.92
N VAL A 59 18.11 1.23 9.77
CA VAL A 59 17.11 2.29 9.63
C VAL A 59 16.22 1.97 8.44
N ALA A 60 14.91 2.09 8.61
CA ALA A 60 13.93 1.98 7.54
C ALA A 60 13.47 3.37 7.06
N LEU A 61 13.45 3.58 5.75
CA LEU A 61 12.76 4.71 5.12
C LEU A 61 11.54 4.16 4.36
N ILE A 62 10.34 4.49 4.84
CA ILE A 62 9.07 4.08 4.23
C ILE A 62 8.50 5.28 3.50
N THR A 63 8.23 5.13 2.21
CA THR A 63 7.66 6.17 1.35
C THR A 63 6.79 5.56 0.27
N ALA A 64 5.92 6.38 -0.31
CA ALA A 64 5.26 6.10 -1.59
C ALA A 64 5.88 7.00 -2.67
N ASP A 65 5.76 6.58 -3.92
CA ASP A 65 6.10 7.38 -5.11
C ASP A 65 4.93 8.27 -5.54
N HIS A 66 3.69 7.81 -5.37
CA HIS A 66 2.47 8.59 -5.57
C HIS A 66 1.27 8.03 -4.78
N GLY A 67 0.11 8.68 -4.89
CA GLY A 67 -1.17 8.20 -4.38
C GLY A 67 -1.91 7.31 -5.39
N ASN A 68 -2.85 6.50 -4.89
CA ASN A 68 -3.86 5.74 -5.63
C ASN A 68 -4.97 5.30 -4.64
N ALA A 69 -4.64 4.31 -3.78
CA ALA A 69 -5.59 3.70 -2.84
C ALA A 69 -6.13 4.65 -1.75
N ASP A 70 -5.57 5.86 -1.63
CA ASP A 70 -6.04 6.93 -0.76
C ASP A 70 -7.37 7.55 -1.22
N GLU A 71 -7.73 7.43 -2.51
CA GLU A 71 -9.00 7.93 -3.04
C GLU A 71 -9.64 6.93 -4.02
N MET A 72 -10.48 6.03 -3.49
CA MET A 72 -11.12 4.94 -4.26
C MET A 72 -12.45 5.30 -4.93
N TYR A 73 -12.98 6.50 -4.66
CA TYR A 73 -14.26 6.96 -5.20
C TYR A 73 -14.13 8.34 -5.83
N GLU A 74 -14.90 8.60 -6.88
CA GLU A 74 -15.02 9.95 -7.44
C GLU A 74 -15.65 10.88 -6.41
N ILE A 75 -15.13 12.11 -6.30
CA ILE A 75 -15.70 13.15 -5.42
C ILE A 75 -16.53 14.12 -6.25
N ASP A 76 -17.79 14.31 -5.86
CA ASP A 76 -18.66 15.32 -6.46
C ASP A 76 -18.12 16.73 -6.17
N LYS A 77 -17.88 17.51 -7.24
CA LYS A 77 -17.26 18.84 -7.14
C LYS A 77 -18.08 19.87 -6.37
N LYS A 78 -19.41 19.71 -6.32
CA LYS A 78 -20.32 20.64 -5.63
C LYS A 78 -20.48 20.28 -4.16
N THR A 79 -20.69 19.00 -3.87
CA THR A 79 -21.00 18.54 -2.52
C THR A 79 -19.77 18.11 -1.72
N ARG A 80 -18.65 17.88 -2.39
CA ARG A 80 -17.41 17.31 -1.81
C ARG A 80 -17.64 15.93 -1.18
N GLN A 81 -18.70 15.22 -1.56
CA GLN A 81 -19.02 13.86 -1.11
C GLN A 81 -18.72 12.84 -2.21
N PRO A 82 -18.54 11.54 -1.86
CA PRO A 82 -18.40 10.49 -2.85
C PRO A 82 -19.60 10.45 -3.80
N ALA A 83 -19.33 10.52 -5.11
CA ALA A 83 -20.34 10.48 -6.14
C ALA A 83 -21.00 9.09 -6.17
N LYS A 84 -22.30 9.07 -6.51
CA LYS A 84 -23.09 7.85 -6.57
C LYS A 84 -23.58 7.56 -7.98
N ASN A 85 -23.70 6.28 -8.30
CA ASN A 85 -24.43 5.77 -9.46
C ASN A 85 -25.94 5.92 -9.26
N ALA A 86 -26.72 5.69 -10.31
CA ALA A 86 -28.18 5.74 -10.25
C ALA A 86 -28.78 4.71 -9.29
N ASP A 87 -28.08 3.60 -9.05
CA ASP A 87 -28.45 2.55 -8.09
C ASP A 87 -28.04 2.86 -6.63
N GLY A 88 -27.43 4.03 -6.39
CA GLY A 88 -26.98 4.46 -5.07
C GLY A 88 -25.61 3.93 -4.63
N SER A 89 -24.97 3.06 -5.41
CA SER A 89 -23.58 2.62 -5.18
C SER A 89 -22.60 3.78 -5.43
N PHE A 90 -21.43 3.75 -4.81
CA PHE A 90 -20.40 4.77 -5.06
C PHE A 90 -19.72 4.55 -6.41
N LYS A 91 -19.42 5.66 -7.11
CA LYS A 91 -18.64 5.64 -8.34
C LYS A 91 -17.18 5.39 -8.01
N ALA A 92 -16.67 4.24 -8.43
CA ALA A 92 -15.27 3.89 -8.28
C ALA A 92 -14.38 4.86 -9.05
N LYS A 93 -13.24 5.21 -8.47
CA LYS A 93 -12.15 5.90 -9.13
C LYS A 93 -11.08 4.86 -9.48
N THR A 94 -10.72 4.77 -10.75
CA THR A 94 -9.71 3.86 -11.30
C THR A 94 -8.59 4.62 -11.95
#